data_AF-A0A7J8LN38-F1
#
_entry.id   AF-A0A7J8LN38-F1
#
_cell.length_a   1.000
_cell.length_b   1.000
_cell.length_c   1.000
_cell.angle_alpha   90.00
_cell.angle_beta   90.00
_cell.angle_gamma   90.00
#
_symmetry.space_group_name_H-M   'P 1'
#
loop_
_entity.id
_entity.type
_entity.pdbx_description
1 polymer ?
#
loop_
_entity_poly.entity_id
_entity_poly.type
_entity_poly.pdbx_seq_one_letter_code
_entity_poly.pdbx_strand_id
1 'polypeptide(L)'
;MTIGIGVVSWIALPPSFTIFNFGDQKLVKNWQLFLCVAVGLWAGLIIGFVTEYYTSNAYSPVQDVADSCRTGAATNVIFGLALGYKSCIIPIFAIAISIFVSFSFAAMYGIAVAALGMLSTIATGLAIDAYGPISDNAGGIAEMAGMSHRIRERTDALDAAGNTTAAIGKGFAIGSAALVSLALFGAFVSRAAISTVDVLTPK
;
A
#
# COMPACT_ATOMS: atom_id res chain seq x y z
N MET A 1 0.43 12.49 10.20
CA MET A 1 0.02 12.97 8.87
C MET A 1 -1.47 13.34 8.78
N THR A 2 -2.38 12.57 9.39
CA THR A 2 -3.84 12.87 9.43
C THR A 2 -4.17 14.30 9.90
N ILE A 3 -3.50 14.79 10.95
CA ILE A 3 -3.67 16.17 11.43
C ILE A 3 -3.30 17.19 10.34
N GLY A 4 -2.19 16.98 9.65
CA GLY A 4 -1.74 17.85 8.55
C GLY A 4 -2.75 17.86 7.39
N ILE A 5 -3.29 16.70 7.01
CA ILE A 5 -4.36 16.61 6.02
C ILE A 5 -5.61 17.37 6.48
N GLY A 6 -5.96 17.29 7.77
CA GLY A 6 -7.03 18.08 8.38
C GLY A 6 -6.78 19.58 8.22
N VAL A 7 -5.61 20.08 8.64
CA VAL A 7 -5.26 21.50 8.50
C VAL A 7 -5.35 21.97 7.05
N VAL A 8 -4.78 21.21 6.10
CA VAL A 8 -4.88 21.53 4.67
C VAL A 8 -6.33 21.54 4.18
N SER A 9 -7.14 20.56 4.58
CA SER A 9 -8.54 20.46 4.14
C SER A 9 -9.41 21.62 4.64
N TRP A 10 -9.10 22.20 5.80
CA TRP A 10 -9.84 23.34 6.35
C TRP A 10 -9.33 24.71 5.88
N ILE A 11 -8.04 24.83 5.53
CA ILE A 11 -7.46 26.11 5.08
C ILE A 11 -7.55 26.26 3.56
N ALA A 12 -7.34 25.19 2.80
CA ALA A 12 -7.17 25.26 1.35
C ALA A 12 -8.44 24.91 0.55
N LEU A 13 -9.46 24.30 1.18
CA LEU A 13 -10.71 23.93 0.50
C LEU A 13 -11.88 24.78 0.99
N PRO A 14 -12.78 25.23 0.09
CA PRO A 14 -14.01 25.87 0.50
C PRO A 14 -14.91 24.85 1.24
N PRO A 15 -15.80 25.30 2.16
CA PRO A 15 -16.69 24.40 2.89
C PRO A 15 -17.61 23.56 1.99
N SER A 16 -17.87 24.01 0.76
CA SER A 16 -18.68 23.32 -0.25
C SER A 16 -18.19 23.66 -1.65
N PHE A 17 -18.15 22.65 -2.52
CA PHE A 17 -17.76 22.76 -3.92
C PHE A 17 -18.38 21.60 -4.70
N THR A 18 -18.24 21.60 -6.03
CA THR A 18 -18.72 20.49 -6.86
C THR A 18 -17.57 19.69 -7.45
N ILE A 19 -17.80 18.39 -7.64
CA ILE A 19 -16.90 17.46 -8.31
C ILE A 19 -17.65 16.82 -9.46
N PHE A 20 -16.97 16.67 -10.59
CA PHE A 20 -17.51 15.97 -11.75
C PHE A 20 -17.80 14.49 -11.44
N ASN A 21 -19.01 14.05 -11.80
CA ASN A 21 -19.48 12.68 -11.61
C ASN A 21 -20.24 12.22 -12.86
N PHE A 22 -19.50 11.71 -13.85
CA PHE A 22 -20.05 11.11 -15.09
C PHE A 22 -21.10 11.97 -15.81
N GLY A 23 -20.84 13.28 -15.92
CA GLY A 23 -21.73 14.24 -16.60
C GLY A 23 -22.40 15.23 -15.63
N ASP A 24 -22.56 14.85 -14.37
CA ASP A 24 -23.18 15.69 -13.34
C ASP A 24 -22.14 16.40 -12.46
N GLN A 25 -22.57 17.49 -11.82
CA GLN A 25 -21.81 18.20 -10.79
C GLN A 25 -22.30 17.75 -9.41
N LYS A 26 -21.54 16.88 -8.76
CA LYS A 26 -21.84 16.36 -7.43
C LYS A 26 -21.38 17.36 -6.36
N LEU A 27 -22.29 17.79 -5.48
CA LEU A 27 -21.95 18.62 -4.34
C LEU A 27 -21.13 17.82 -3.31
N VAL A 28 -19.97 18.35 -2.94
CA VAL A 28 -19.03 17.77 -1.98
C VAL A 28 -18.65 18.80 -0.91
N LYS A 29 -18.47 18.33 0.33
CA LYS A 29 -18.00 19.14 1.47
C LYS A 29 -16.52 18.87 1.72
N ASN A 30 -15.79 19.87 2.23
CA ASN A 30 -14.37 19.73 2.56
C ASN A 30 -14.06 18.55 3.51
N TRP A 31 -14.90 18.32 4.54
CA TRP A 31 -14.72 17.21 5.47
C TRP A 31 -14.88 15.82 4.80
N GLN A 32 -15.68 15.72 3.74
CA GLN A 32 -15.82 14.48 2.97
C GLN A 32 -14.53 14.19 2.21
N LEU A 33 -13.92 15.24 1.64
CA LEU A 33 -12.65 15.10 0.93
C LEU A 33 -11.48 14.80 1.88
N PHE A 34 -11.50 15.39 3.08
CA PHE A 34 -10.60 14.99 4.17
C PHE A 34 -10.70 13.49 4.45
N LEU A 35 -11.92 12.93 4.56
CA LEU A 35 -12.11 11.49 4.76
C LEU A 35 -11.64 10.65 3.58
N CYS A 36 -11.80 11.11 2.33
CA CYS A 36 -11.25 10.44 1.16
C CYS A 36 -9.72 10.28 1.24
N VAL A 37 -9.01 11.34 1.62
CA VAL A 37 -7.54 11.29 1.76
C VAL A 37 -7.15 10.46 3.00
N ALA A 38 -7.85 10.65 4.12
CA ALA A 38 -7.55 9.96 5.36
C ALA A 38 -7.77 8.45 5.25
N VAL A 39 -8.84 7.98 4.60
CA VAL A 39 -9.08 6.53 4.43
C VAL A 39 -8.00 5.87 3.58
N GLY A 40 -7.43 6.58 2.58
CA GLY A 40 -6.29 6.10 1.81
C GLY A 40 -5.01 6.02 2.64
N LEU A 41 -4.73 7.06 3.44
CA LEU A 41 -3.60 7.07 4.38
C LEU A 41 -3.66 5.91 5.37
N TRP A 42 -4.81 5.71 6.01
CA TRP A 42 -5.00 4.65 7.00
C TRP A 42 -5.00 3.25 6.36
N ALA A 43 -5.54 3.10 5.15
CA ALA A 43 -5.42 1.84 4.42
C ALA A 43 -3.96 1.49 4.12
N GLY A 44 -3.13 2.47 3.76
CA GLY A 44 -1.68 2.26 3.62
C GLY A 44 -1.04 1.74 4.90
N LEU A 45 -1.39 2.32 6.04
CA LEU A 45 -0.90 1.86 7.35
C LEU A 45 -1.34 0.42 7.65
N ILE A 46 -2.62 0.09 7.42
CA ILE A 46 -3.16 -1.27 7.62
C ILE A 46 -2.41 -2.27 6.73
N ILE A 47 -2.20 -1.94 5.45
CA ILE A 47 -1.42 -2.76 4.51
C ILE A 47 0.00 -2.96 5.06
N GLY A 48 0.63 -1.92 5.58
CA GLY A 48 1.96 -2.00 6.21
C GLY A 48 2.01 -2.99 7.36
N PHE A 49 1.11 -2.87 8.34
CA PHE A 49 1.05 -3.79 9.50
C PHE A 49 0.79 -5.25 9.10
N VAL A 50 -0.13 -5.47 8.16
CA VAL A 50 -0.43 -6.83 7.71
C VAL A 50 0.76 -7.41 6.95
N THR A 51 1.42 -6.59 6.11
CA THR A 51 2.60 -7.01 5.38
C THR A 51 3.72 -7.39 6.34
N GLU A 52 3.97 -6.56 7.35
CA GLU A 52 4.95 -6.85 8.41
C GLU A 52 4.66 -8.19 9.11
N TYR A 53 3.41 -8.44 9.49
CA TYR A 53 3.00 -9.69 10.15
C TYR A 53 3.29 -10.94 9.30
N TYR A 54 3.14 -10.84 7.98
CA TYR A 54 3.36 -11.95 7.06
C TYR A 54 4.79 -12.07 6.54
N THR A 55 5.67 -11.07 6.73
CA THR A 55 7.03 -11.10 6.18
C THR A 55 8.15 -11.01 7.22
N SER A 56 7.87 -10.56 8.45
CA SER A 56 8.86 -10.53 9.53
C SER A 56 8.99 -11.88 10.22
N ASN A 57 10.23 -12.31 10.45
CA ASN A 57 10.57 -13.53 11.20
C ASN A 57 10.32 -13.43 12.72
N ALA A 58 9.88 -12.28 13.21
CA ALA A 58 9.42 -12.10 14.59
C ALA A 58 8.04 -12.73 14.84
N TYR A 59 7.26 -13.02 13.79
CA TYR A 59 5.89 -13.53 13.90
C TYR A 59 5.76 -14.98 13.44
N SER A 60 4.69 -15.64 13.92
CA SER A 60 4.43 -17.05 13.63
C SER A 60 4.34 -17.40 12.14
N PRO A 61 3.78 -16.59 11.22
CA PRO A 61 3.65 -17.03 9.82
C PRO A 61 4.99 -17.36 9.16
N VAL A 62 6.02 -16.54 9.40
CA VAL A 62 7.36 -16.76 8.84
C VAL A 62 8.13 -17.79 9.65
N GLN A 63 7.92 -17.86 10.96
CA GLN A 63 8.49 -18.91 11.81
C GLN A 63 7.99 -20.29 11.39
N ASP A 64 6.71 -20.44 11.05
CA ASP A 64 6.13 -21.70 10.56
C ASP A 64 6.71 -22.10 9.19
N VAL A 65 6.98 -21.14 8.30
CA VAL A 65 7.67 -21.40 7.02
C VAL A 65 9.10 -21.89 7.28
N ALA A 66 9.83 -21.25 8.20
CA ALA A 66 11.16 -21.71 8.59
C ALA A 66 11.12 -23.10 9.25
N ASP A 67 10.11 -23.37 10.07
CA ASP A 67 9.91 -24.64 10.75
C ASP A 67 9.59 -25.80 9.78
N SER A 68 8.86 -25.49 8.71
CA SER A 68 8.55 -26.44 7.64
C SER A 68 9.79 -26.88 6.83
N CYS A 69 10.95 -26.22 6.98
CA CYS A 69 12.22 -26.69 6.43
C CYS A 69 12.65 -28.04 7.02
N ARG A 70 12.18 -28.40 8.23
CA ARG A 70 12.54 -29.67 8.89
C ARG A 70 12.11 -30.90 8.08
N THR A 71 11.07 -30.77 7.25
CA THR A 71 10.54 -31.83 6.37
C THR A 71 10.96 -31.66 4.91
N GLY A 72 11.88 -30.73 4.62
CA GLY A 72 12.48 -30.53 3.30
C GLY A 72 12.01 -29.28 2.56
N ALA A 73 12.64 -29.02 1.41
CA ALA A 73 12.35 -27.83 0.60
C ALA A 73 10.93 -27.80 0.03
N ALA A 74 10.34 -28.97 -0.27
CA ALA A 74 8.99 -29.06 -0.82
C ALA A 74 7.94 -28.48 0.14
N THR A 75 8.01 -28.83 1.43
CA THR A 75 7.10 -28.28 2.44
C THR A 75 7.33 -26.80 2.65
N ASN A 76 8.58 -26.33 2.64
CA ASN A 76 8.89 -24.90 2.72
C ASN A 76 8.22 -24.09 1.59
N VAL A 77 8.32 -24.54 0.34
CA VAL A 77 7.68 -23.87 -0.80
C VAL A 77 6.16 -23.88 -0.68
N ILE A 78 5.56 -25.01 -0.26
CA ILE A 78 4.10 -25.12 -0.07
C ILE A 78 3.61 -24.12 0.98
N PHE A 79 4.28 -24.05 2.14
CA PHE A 79 3.93 -23.12 3.21
C PHE A 79 4.12 -21.66 2.77
N GLY A 80 5.21 -21.35 2.07
CA GLY A 80 5.47 -20.01 1.53
C GLY A 80 4.41 -19.54 0.52
N LEU A 81 3.99 -20.41 -0.40
CA LEU A 81 2.91 -20.11 -1.36
C LEU A 81 1.57 -19.89 -0.64
N ALA A 82 1.22 -20.78 0.31
CA ALA A 82 -0.01 -20.65 1.09
C ALA A 82 -0.03 -19.36 1.93
N LEU A 83 1.11 -18.98 2.51
CA LEU A 83 1.27 -17.73 3.23
C LEU A 83 1.02 -16.52 2.31
N GLY A 84 1.58 -16.53 1.09
CA GLY A 84 1.35 -15.48 0.09
C GLY A 84 -0.12 -15.36 -0.33
N TYR A 85 -0.83 -16.48 -0.50
CA TYR A 85 -2.27 -16.46 -0.77
C TYR A 85 -3.09 -15.93 0.40
N LYS A 86 -2.67 -16.22 1.63
CA LYS A 86 -3.36 -15.74 2.84
C LYS A 86 -3.12 -14.25 3.09
N SER A 87 -1.94 -13.73 2.76
CA SER A 87 -1.55 -12.35 3.08
C SER A 87 -2.36 -11.30 2.31
N CYS A 88 -2.95 -11.64 1.16
CA CYS A 88 -3.70 -10.69 0.33
C CYS A 88 -5.09 -10.32 0.88
N ILE A 89 -5.64 -11.11 1.81
CA ILE A 89 -7.04 -10.97 2.28
C ILE A 89 -7.30 -9.58 2.87
N ILE A 90 -6.54 -9.19 3.90
CA ILE A 90 -6.76 -7.90 4.59
C ILE A 90 -6.39 -6.70 3.70
N PRO A 91 -5.28 -6.71 2.93
CA PRO A 91 -4.99 -5.65 1.97
C PRO A 91 -6.12 -5.41 0.97
N ILE A 92 -6.72 -6.47 0.42
CA ILE A 92 -7.86 -6.34 -0.50
C ILE A 92 -9.08 -5.71 0.20
N PHE A 93 -9.39 -6.11 1.44
CA PHE A 93 -10.45 -5.45 2.20
C PHE A 93 -10.16 -3.98 2.49
N ALA A 94 -8.92 -3.63 2.84
CA ALA A 94 -8.51 -2.25 3.05
C ALA A 94 -8.71 -1.41 1.79
N ILE A 95 -8.28 -1.91 0.63
CA ILE A 95 -8.49 -1.25 -0.67
C ILE A 95 -9.98 -1.12 -0.99
N ALA A 96 -10.77 -2.17 -0.78
CA ALA A 96 -12.21 -2.15 -1.05
C ALA A 96 -12.95 -1.11 -0.20
N ILE A 97 -12.62 -1.00 1.10
CA ILE A 97 -13.16 0.02 1.99
C ILE A 97 -12.73 1.43 1.54
N SER A 98 -11.45 1.63 1.18
CA SER A 98 -10.98 2.90 0.63
C SER A 98 -11.72 3.29 -0.63
N ILE A 99 -11.94 2.36 -1.56
CA ILE A 99 -12.73 2.58 -2.78
C ILE A 99 -14.15 2.99 -2.40
N PHE A 100 -14.84 2.19 -1.58
CA PHE A 100 -16.23 2.44 -1.22
C PHE A 100 -16.43 3.82 -0.59
N VAL A 101 -15.62 4.17 0.41
CA VAL A 101 -15.72 5.45 1.11
C VAL A 101 -15.40 6.62 0.18
N SER A 102 -14.29 6.54 -0.55
CA SER A 102 -13.83 7.67 -1.38
C SER A 102 -14.70 7.88 -2.62
N PHE A 103 -15.15 6.80 -3.28
CA PHE A 103 -16.09 6.86 -4.40
C PHE A 103 -17.42 7.45 -3.94
N SER A 104 -17.96 6.99 -2.81
CA SER A 104 -19.25 7.46 -2.28
C SER A 104 -19.22 8.95 -1.95
N PHE A 105 -18.09 9.49 -1.49
CA PHE A 105 -17.97 10.90 -1.14
C PHE A 105 -17.65 11.82 -2.32
N ALA A 106 -16.73 11.44 -3.21
CA ALA A 106 -16.25 12.36 -4.27
C ALA A 106 -15.95 11.67 -5.61
N ALA A 107 -16.63 10.56 -5.93
CA ALA A 107 -16.50 9.85 -7.20
C ALA A 107 -15.03 9.53 -7.54
N MET A 108 -14.63 9.65 -8.81
CA MET A 108 -13.26 9.38 -9.26
C MET A 108 -12.22 10.30 -8.61
N TYR A 109 -12.57 11.57 -8.35
CA TYR A 109 -11.66 12.49 -7.69
C TYR A 109 -11.38 12.04 -6.25
N GLY A 110 -12.40 11.56 -5.54
CA GLY A 110 -12.28 10.96 -4.21
C GLY A 110 -11.28 9.80 -4.20
N ILE A 111 -11.40 8.87 -5.14
CA ILE A 111 -10.46 7.73 -5.25
C ILE A 111 -9.04 8.21 -5.57
N ALA A 112 -8.89 9.17 -6.49
CA ALA A 112 -7.58 9.73 -6.85
C ALA A 112 -6.89 10.37 -5.64
N VAL A 113 -7.63 11.16 -4.84
CA VAL A 113 -7.06 11.78 -3.63
C VAL A 113 -6.87 10.77 -2.49
N ALA A 114 -7.61 9.65 -2.46
CA ALA A 114 -7.32 8.54 -1.57
C ALA A 114 -5.99 7.86 -1.92
N ALA A 115 -5.70 7.65 -3.21
CA ALA A 115 -4.41 7.15 -3.67
C ALA A 115 -3.27 8.12 -3.26
N LEU A 116 -3.48 9.42 -3.45
CA LEU A 116 -2.54 10.45 -2.97
C LEU A 116 -2.38 10.42 -1.44
N GLY A 117 -3.48 10.19 -0.71
CA GLY A 117 -3.46 10.05 0.76
C GLY A 117 -2.58 8.89 1.22
N MET A 118 -2.68 7.73 0.55
CA MET A 118 -1.82 6.58 0.80
C MET A 118 -0.33 6.90 0.56
N LEU A 119 -0.03 7.75 -0.43
CA LEU A 119 1.33 8.19 -0.77
C LEU A 119 1.75 9.52 -0.11
N SER A 120 0.92 10.10 0.77
CA SER A 120 1.21 11.41 1.37
C SER A 120 2.44 11.39 2.29
N THR A 121 2.86 10.22 2.74
CA THR A 121 4.09 9.98 3.52
C THR A 121 5.18 9.31 2.68
N ILE A 122 5.19 9.48 1.37
CA ILE A 122 6.12 8.81 0.45
C ILE A 122 7.60 9.03 0.80
N ALA A 123 7.98 10.19 1.34
CA ALA A 123 9.36 10.43 1.75
C ALA A 123 9.81 9.46 2.85
N THR A 124 8.96 9.23 3.86
CA THR A 124 9.23 8.24 4.92
C THR A 124 9.18 6.82 4.37
N GLY A 125 8.21 6.51 3.52
CA GLY A 125 8.08 5.20 2.88
C GLY A 125 9.33 4.83 2.06
N LEU A 126 9.81 5.74 1.21
CA LEU A 126 11.03 5.55 0.43
C LEU A 126 12.28 5.47 1.31
N ALA A 127 12.35 6.21 2.42
CA ALA A 127 13.48 6.14 3.32
C ALA A 127 13.64 4.75 3.97
N ILE A 128 12.54 4.15 4.44
CA ILE A 128 12.57 2.81 5.04
C ILE A 128 12.75 1.69 4.02
N ASP A 129 12.26 1.88 2.78
CA ASP A 129 12.44 0.92 1.68
C ASP A 129 13.89 0.95 1.19
N ALA A 130 14.42 2.14 0.88
CA ALA A 130 15.81 2.32 0.43
C ALA A 130 16.84 1.90 1.48
N TYR A 131 16.50 1.95 2.77
CA TYR A 131 17.32 1.44 3.85
C TYR A 131 17.64 -0.07 3.70
N GLY A 132 16.74 -0.87 3.13
CA GLY A 132 16.93 -2.31 2.97
C GLY A 132 18.10 -2.67 2.05
N PRO A 133 18.08 -2.30 0.75
CA PRO A 133 19.19 -2.55 -0.17
C PRO A 133 20.53 -1.93 0.26
N ILE A 134 20.50 -0.83 1.02
CA ILE A 134 21.72 -0.24 1.60
C ILE A 134 22.31 -1.18 2.67
N SER A 135 21.45 -1.75 3.53
CA SER A 135 21.87 -2.67 4.60
C SER A 135 22.36 -4.01 4.06
N ASP A 136 21.70 -4.55 3.04
CA ASP A 136 22.14 -5.74 2.30
C ASP A 136 23.55 -5.55 1.72
N ASN A 137 23.76 -4.48 0.95
CA ASN A 137 25.07 -4.16 0.38
C ASN A 137 26.15 -3.96 1.46
N ALA A 138 25.82 -3.36 2.60
CA ALA A 138 26.75 -3.22 3.72
C ALA A 138 27.21 -4.59 4.26
N GLY A 139 26.28 -5.56 4.37
CA GLY A 139 26.60 -6.93 4.73
C GLY A 139 27.47 -7.63 3.69
N GLY A 140 27.15 -7.45 2.40
CA GLY A 140 27.96 -7.99 1.29
C GLY A 140 29.39 -7.46 1.30
N ILE A 141 29.58 -6.15 1.52
CA ILE A 141 30.90 -5.53 1.66
C ILE A 141 31.65 -6.11 2.87
N ALA A 142 30.98 -6.27 4.01
CA ALA A 142 31.61 -6.82 5.22
C ALA A 142 32.16 -8.24 4.99
N GLU A 143 31.40 -9.09 4.28
CA GLU A 143 31.80 -10.45 3.93
C GLU A 143 32.97 -10.44 2.92
N MET A 144 32.85 -9.70 1.82
CA MET A 144 33.88 -9.63 0.78
C MET A 144 35.20 -9.02 1.26
N ALA A 145 35.15 -8.15 2.27
CA ALA A 145 36.33 -7.54 2.89
C ALA A 145 36.94 -8.40 4.01
N GLY A 146 36.38 -9.59 4.31
CA GLY A 146 36.89 -10.48 5.36
C GLY A 146 36.80 -9.87 6.77
N MET A 147 35.79 -9.04 7.02
CA MET A 147 35.60 -8.41 8.33
C MET A 147 35.13 -9.43 9.37
N SER A 148 35.16 -9.05 10.65
CA SER A 148 34.79 -9.98 11.74
C SER A 148 33.33 -10.43 11.66
N HIS A 149 33.04 -11.66 12.09
CA HIS A 149 31.69 -12.23 12.18
C HIS A 149 30.67 -11.33 12.90
N ARG A 150 31.09 -10.62 13.96
CA ARG A 150 30.25 -9.69 14.70
C ARG A 150 29.73 -8.51 13.85
N ILE A 151 30.45 -8.12 12.80
CA ILE A 151 29.98 -7.10 11.85
C ILE A 151 28.90 -7.71 10.96
N ARG A 152 29.08 -8.94 10.49
CA ARG A 152 28.11 -9.65 9.66
C ARG A 152 26.79 -9.91 10.41
N GLU A 153 26.85 -10.37 11.65
CA GLU A 153 25.66 -10.55 12.51
C GLU A 153 24.84 -9.27 12.66
N ARG A 154 25.52 -8.11 12.75
CA ARG A 154 24.83 -6.82 12.83
C ARG A 154 24.16 -6.47 11.51
N THR A 155 24.85 -6.65 10.39
CA THR A 155 24.28 -6.36 9.07
C THR A 155 23.15 -7.31 8.71
N ASP A 156 23.22 -8.58 9.10
CA ASP A 156 22.14 -9.56 8.88
C ASP A 156 20.86 -9.16 9.63
N ALA A 157 20.99 -8.62 10.84
CA ALA A 157 19.85 -8.08 11.58
C ALA A 157 19.21 -6.87 10.87
N LEU A 158 20.03 -6.01 10.26
CA LEU A 158 19.55 -4.86 9.47
C LEU A 158 18.89 -5.29 8.16
N ASP A 159 19.49 -6.25 7.45
CA ASP A 159 18.95 -6.82 6.21
C ASP A 159 17.62 -7.55 6.45
N ALA A 160 17.50 -8.32 7.54
CA ALA A 160 16.24 -8.94 7.92
C ALA A 160 15.10 -7.91 8.11
N ALA A 161 15.38 -6.76 8.71
CA ALA A 161 14.43 -5.66 8.79
C ALA A 161 14.15 -5.04 7.40
N GLY A 162 15.19 -4.87 6.58
CA GLY A 162 15.11 -4.39 5.20
C GLY A 162 14.19 -5.23 4.29
N ASN A 163 14.24 -6.55 4.43
CA ASN A 163 13.36 -7.47 3.70
C ASN A 163 11.86 -7.21 4.02
N THR A 164 11.58 -6.87 5.28
CA THR A 164 10.22 -6.52 5.72
C THR A 164 9.80 -5.15 5.18
N THR A 165 10.66 -4.14 5.28
CA THR A 165 10.34 -2.79 4.78
C THR A 165 10.18 -2.74 3.26
N ALA A 166 10.96 -3.52 2.51
CA ALA A 166 10.81 -3.67 1.07
C ALA A 166 9.45 -4.30 0.69
N ALA A 167 8.98 -5.28 1.47
CA ALA A 167 7.64 -5.84 1.27
C ALA A 167 6.54 -4.81 1.56
N ILE A 168 6.69 -4.02 2.64
CA ILE A 168 5.76 -2.93 2.97
C ILE A 168 5.72 -1.90 1.83
N GLY A 169 6.88 -1.51 1.29
CA GLY A 169 6.99 -0.60 0.13
C GLY A 169 6.22 -1.11 -1.08
N LYS A 170 6.35 -2.40 -1.42
CA LYS A 170 5.54 -3.06 -2.46
C LYS A 170 4.04 -3.00 -2.16
N GLY A 171 3.65 -3.22 -0.90
CA GLY A 171 2.25 -3.11 -0.46
C GLY A 171 1.65 -1.72 -0.71
N PHE A 172 2.37 -0.65 -0.35
CA PHE A 172 1.97 0.74 -0.63
C PHE A 172 1.86 1.02 -2.13
N ALA A 173 2.83 0.54 -2.92
CA ALA A 173 2.82 0.70 -4.37
C ALA A 173 1.60 0.00 -5.01
N ILE A 174 1.33 -1.24 -4.63
CA ILE A 174 0.18 -2.01 -5.15
C ILE A 174 -1.15 -1.37 -4.72
N GLY A 175 -1.30 -1.00 -3.44
CA GLY A 175 -2.53 -0.38 -2.93
C GLY A 175 -2.85 0.94 -3.60
N SER A 176 -1.86 1.82 -3.73
CA SER A 176 -2.04 3.12 -4.42
C SER A 176 -2.24 2.95 -5.92
N ALA A 177 -1.58 1.98 -6.56
CA ALA A 177 -1.77 1.64 -7.97
C ALA A 177 -3.20 1.17 -8.26
N ALA A 178 -3.80 0.34 -7.39
CA ALA A 178 -5.19 -0.10 -7.53
C ALA A 178 -6.17 1.08 -7.47
N LEU A 179 -5.99 1.99 -6.51
CA LEU A 179 -6.83 3.18 -6.36
C LEU A 179 -6.69 4.12 -7.56
N VAL A 180 -5.46 4.51 -7.92
CA VAL A 180 -5.25 5.47 -9.02
C VAL A 180 -5.69 4.88 -10.37
N SER A 181 -5.47 3.58 -10.60
CA SER A 181 -5.96 2.91 -11.82
C SER A 181 -7.47 2.96 -11.94
N LEU A 182 -8.20 2.76 -10.84
CA LEU A 182 -9.67 2.88 -10.84
C LEU A 182 -10.13 4.32 -11.11
N ALA A 183 -9.47 5.30 -10.51
CA ALA A 183 -9.77 6.72 -10.76
C ALA A 183 -9.53 7.10 -12.24
N LEU A 184 -8.40 6.66 -12.81
CA LEU A 184 -8.06 6.85 -14.22
C LEU A 184 -9.02 6.10 -15.14
N PHE A 185 -9.49 4.92 -14.73
CA PHE A 185 -10.47 4.16 -15.49
C PHE A 185 -11.79 4.93 -15.64
N GLY A 186 -12.36 5.47 -14.56
CA GLY A 186 -13.59 6.28 -14.67
C GLY A 186 -13.39 7.60 -15.41
N ALA A 187 -12.20 8.23 -15.26
CA ALA A 187 -11.83 9.39 -16.05
C ALA A 187 -11.73 9.06 -17.55
N PHE A 188 -11.17 7.90 -17.90
CA PHE A 188 -11.10 7.39 -19.27
C PHE A 188 -12.50 7.15 -19.85
N VAL A 189 -13.39 6.48 -19.14
CA VAL A 189 -14.80 6.25 -19.56
C VAL A 189 -15.48 7.57 -19.94
N SER A 190 -15.33 8.58 -19.08
CA SER A 190 -15.89 9.90 -19.31
C SER A 190 -15.24 10.59 -20.52
N ARG A 191 -13.91 10.52 -20.62
CA ARG A 191 -13.16 11.17 -21.71
C ARG A 191 -13.41 10.53 -23.07
N ALA A 192 -13.62 9.21 -23.10
CA ALA A 192 -13.98 8.42 -24.26
C ALA A 192 -15.47 8.51 -24.63
N ALA A 193 -16.26 9.32 -23.90
CA ALA A 193 -17.70 9.49 -24.10
C ALA A 193 -18.49 8.16 -24.06
N ILE A 194 -18.04 7.21 -23.23
CA ILE A 194 -18.76 5.96 -22.96
C ILE A 194 -19.87 6.27 -21.95
N SER A 195 -21.12 5.98 -22.32
CA SER A 195 -22.28 6.25 -21.47
C SER A 195 -22.35 5.30 -20.26
N THR A 196 -22.06 4.02 -20.44
CA THR A 196 -22.06 3.01 -19.37
C THR A 196 -21.11 1.88 -19.75
N VAL A 197 -20.31 1.42 -18.78
CA VAL A 197 -19.53 0.19 -18.92
C VAL A 197 -20.40 -0.97 -18.45
N ASP A 198 -21.04 -1.66 -19.41
CA ASP A 198 -21.89 -2.81 -19.14
C ASP A 198 -21.08 -4.11 -19.26
N VAL A 199 -20.93 -4.77 -18.11
CA VAL A 199 -20.17 -6.02 -17.95
C VAL A 199 -20.77 -7.17 -18.76
N LEU A 200 -22.06 -7.12 -19.10
CA LEU A 200 -22.76 -8.16 -19.85
C LEU A 200 -22.76 -7.90 -21.36
N THR A 201 -21.91 -6.99 -21.86
CA THR A 201 -21.78 -6.71 -23.30
C THR A 201 -20.57 -7.41 -23.93
N PRO A 202 -20.67 -7.92 -25.19
CA PRO A 202 -19.57 -8.69 -25.81
C PRO A 202 -18.35 -7.90 -26.32
N LYS A 203 -18.36 -6.56 -26.28
CA LYS A 203 -17.33 -5.70 -26.91
C LYS A 203 -15.98 -5.81 -26.23
#